data_AF-A0A5K0WD88-F1
#
_entry.id   AF-A0A5K0WD88-F1
#
_cell.length_a   1.000
_cell.length_b   1.000
_cell.length_c   1.000
_cell.angle_alpha   90.00
_cell.angle_beta   90.00
_cell.angle_gamma   90.00
#
_symmetry.space_group_name_H-M   'P 1'
#
loop_
_entity.id
_entity.type
_entity.pdbx_description
1 polymer ?
#
loop_
_entity_poly.entity_id
_entity_poly.type
_entity_poly.pdbx_seq_one_letter_code
_entity_poly.pdbx_strand_id
1 'polypeptide(L)' 'MRPKIVLFGDSITEESFAVGGWGACLANHFSRT' A
#
# COMPACT_ATOMS: atom_id res chain seq x y z
N MET A 1 -17.03 -10.33 4.14
CA MET A 1 -15.85 -9.67 4.73
C MET A 1 -14.95 -9.20 3.59
N ARG A 2 -14.38 -7.98 3.64
CA ARG A 2 -13.44 -7.50 2.61
C ARG A 2 -11.99 -7.82 3.02
N PRO A 3 -11.15 -8.42 2.15
CA PRO A 3 -9.75 -8.69 2.46
C PRO A 3 -8.99 -7.40 2.82
N LYS A 4 -8.09 -7.49 3.79
CA LYS A 4 -7.20 -6.39 4.19
C LYS A 4 -5.75 -6.82 4.04
N ILE A 5 -4.95 -5.96 3.44
CA ILE A 5 -3.49 -6.11 3.38
C ILE A 5 -2.92 -5.19 4.48
N VAL A 6 -2.05 -5.73 5.33
CA VAL A 6 -1.34 -4.98 6.36
C VAL A 6 0.15 -5.03 6.05
N LEU A 7 0.78 -3.88 5.90
CA LEU A 7 2.21 -3.75 5.63
C LEU A 7 2.92 -3.36 6.93
N PHE A 8 3.89 -4.18 7.34
CA PHE A 8 4.84 -3.84 8.39
C PHE A 8 6.17 -3.47 7.76
N GLY A 9 6.91 -2.53 8.36
CA GLY A 9 8.23 -2.16 7.84
C GLY A 9 8.84 -0.96 8.55
N ASP A 10 9.83 -0.37 7.88
CA ASP A 10 10.58 0.79 8.31
C ASP A 10 10.08 2.07 7.63
N SER A 11 10.89 3.14 7.68
CA SER A 11 10.57 4.43 7.07
C SER A 11 10.35 4.34 5.55
N ILE A 12 10.95 3.38 4.84
CA ILE A 12 10.71 3.18 3.40
C ILE A 12 9.28 2.69 3.16
N THR A 13 8.76 1.82 4.03
CA THR A 13 7.37 1.36 3.94
C THR A 13 6.40 2.50 4.23
N GLU A 14 6.70 3.40 5.16
CA GLU A 14 5.89 4.61 5.41
C GLU A 14 5.91 5.55 4.20
N GLU A 15 7.11 5.88 3.69
CA GLU A 15 7.30 6.77 2.54
C GLU A 15 6.74 6.19 1.23
N SER A 16 6.50 4.88 1.18
CA SER A 16 5.95 4.19 0.01
C SER A 16 4.55 4.68 -0.43
N PHE A 17 3.84 5.41 0.44
CA PHE A 17 2.53 6.00 0.14
C PHE A 17 2.61 7.44 -0.38
N ALA A 18 3.81 8.01 -0.52
CA ALA A 18 4.02 9.28 -1.21
C ALA A 18 3.55 9.20 -2.68
N VAL A 19 3.40 10.36 -3.34
CA VAL A 19 2.95 10.44 -4.73
C VAL A 19 3.88 9.63 -5.65
N GLY A 20 3.32 8.66 -6.37
CA GLY A 20 4.08 7.75 -7.24
C GLY A 20 4.78 6.61 -6.51
N GLY A 21 4.63 6.51 -5.20
CA GLY A 21 5.20 5.45 -4.39
C GLY A 21 4.53 4.08 -4.62
N TRP A 22 5.30 3.02 -4.39
CA TRP A 22 4.86 1.65 -4.65
C TRP A 22 3.71 1.22 -3.75
N GLY A 23 3.62 1.71 -2.51
CA GLY A 23 2.56 1.38 -1.55
C GLY A 23 1.20 1.91 -2.00
N ALA A 24 1.17 3.11 -2.57
CA ALA A 24 -0.02 3.67 -3.20
C ALA A 24 -0.45 2.87 -4.44
N CYS A 25 0.50 2.49 -5.31
CA CYS A 25 0.24 1.65 -6.48
C CYS A 25 -0.32 0.27 -6.09
N LEU A 26 0.26 -0.37 -5.07
CA LEU A 26 -0.20 -1.64 -4.50
C LEU A 26 -1.64 -1.53 -4.00
N ALA A 27 -1.92 -0.52 -3.17
CA ALA A 27 -3.25 -0.30 -2.62
C ALA A 27 -4.29 -0.06 -3.73
N ASN A 28 -3.96 0.73 -4.75
CA ASN A 28 -4.85 0.97 -5.89
C ASN A 28 -5.11 -0.32 -6.68
N HIS A 29 -4.08 -1.12 -6.95
CA HIS A 29 -4.20 -2.38 -7.71
C HIS A 29 -5.16 -3.36 -7.02
N PHE A 30 -5.04 -3.53 -5.70
CA PHE A 30 -5.86 -4.47 -4.91
C PHE A 30 -7.15 -3.84 -4.34
N SER A 31 -7.41 -2.56 -4.59
CA SER A 31 -8.66 -1.90 -4.17
C SER A 31 -9.87 -2.28 -5.01
N ARG A 32 -9.65 -2.81 -6.22
CA ARG A 32 -10.69 -3.10 -7.22
C ARG A 32 -11.23 -4.54 -7.18
N THR A 33 -10.85 -5.31 -6.18
CA THR A 33 -11.29 -6.71 -5.94
C THR A 33 -12.03 -6.85 -4.62
#